data_AF-A0A3M1NDI8-F1
#
_entry.id   AF-A0A3M1NDI8-F1
#
_cell.length_a   1.000
_cell.length_b   1.000
_cell.length_c   1.000
_cell.angle_alpha   90.00
_cell.angle_beta   90.00
_cell.angle_gamma   90.00
#
_symmetry.space_group_name_H-M   'P 1'
#
loop_
_entity.id
_entity.type
_entity.pdbx_description
1 polymer ?
#
loop_
_entity_poly.entity_id
_entity_poly.type
_entity_poly.pdbx_seq_one_letter_code
_entity_poly.pdbx_strand_id
1 'polypeptide(L)' 'SRMAEQHNILLMMCDQCALERGLAQGKVSKCLPQGTVAHVQVGCFPDLYKVLSANPPDQVITL' A
#
# COMPACT_ATOMS: atom_id res chain seq x y z
N SER A 1 -4.45 5.82 -11.90
CA SER A 1 -3.44 6.32 -10.94
C SER A 1 -3.21 7.83 -11.02
N ARG A 2 -3.62 8.54 -12.09
CA ARG A 2 -3.36 9.98 -12.28
C ARG A 2 -3.64 10.87 -11.04
N MET A 3 -4.80 10.76 -10.40
CA MET A 3 -5.12 11.55 -9.20
C MET A 3 -4.17 11.28 -8.03
N ALA A 4 -3.85 10.00 -7.78
CA ALA A 4 -2.96 9.62 -6.69
C ALA A 4 -1.54 10.14 -6.92
N GLU A 5 -1.04 10.04 -8.16
CA GLU A 5 0.26 10.58 -8.56
C GLU A 5 0.30 12.11 -8.44
N GLN A 6 -0.72 12.81 -8.94
CA GLN A 6 -0.78 14.28 -8.92
C GLN A 6 -0.86 14.86 -7.50
N HIS A 7 -1.48 14.14 -6.57
CA HIS A 7 -1.68 14.58 -5.19
C HIS A 7 -0.76 13.90 -4.18
N ASN A 8 0.26 13.16 -4.66
CA ASN A 8 1.20 12.43 -3.81
C ASN A 8 0.49 11.53 -2.77
N ILE A 9 -0.56 10.85 -3.20
CA ILE A 9 -1.35 9.94 -2.37
C ILE A 9 -0.66 8.58 -2.33
N LEU A 10 -0.33 8.11 -1.13
CA LEU A 10 0.13 6.74 -0.92
C LEU A 10 -1.00 5.75 -1.21
N LEU A 11 -0.81 4.91 -2.22
CA LEU A 11 -1.65 3.73 -2.46
C LEU A 11 -0.91 2.50 -1.94
N MET A 12 -1.49 1.80 -0.97
CA MET A 12 -0.86 0.64 -0.34
C MET A 12 -1.87 -0.48 -0.11
N MET A 13 -1.41 -1.74 -0.24
CA MET A 13 -2.16 -2.94 0.10
C MET A 13 -1.42 -3.75 1.18
N CYS A 14 -2.19 -4.42 2.05
CA CYS A 14 -1.65 -5.41 2.98
C CYS A 14 -1.06 -6.61 2.22
N ASP A 15 0.16 -6.99 2.56
CA ASP A 15 0.91 -8.08 1.90
C ASP A 15 0.21 -9.44 1.97
N GLN A 16 -0.24 -9.86 3.14
CA GLN A 16 -0.96 -11.12 3.32
C GLN A 16 -2.24 -11.15 2.48
N CYS A 17 -3.06 -10.11 2.58
CA CYS A 17 -4.33 -10.05 1.85
C CYS A 17 -4.13 -9.97 0.33
N ALA A 18 -3.08 -9.29 -0.14
CA ALA A 18 -2.77 -9.16 -1.56
C ALA A 18 -2.28 -10.49 -2.15
N LEU A 19 -1.42 -11.23 -1.42
CA LEU A 19 -0.96 -12.55 -1.84
C LEU A 19 -2.13 -13.55 -1.94
N GLU A 20 -3.02 -13.58 -0.94
CA GLU A 20 -4.21 -14.44 -0.94
C GLU A 20 -5.15 -14.16 -2.11
N ARG A 21 -5.20 -12.90 -2.58
CA ARG A 21 -6.06 -12.45 -3.67
C ARG A 21 -5.38 -12.46 -5.05
N GLY A 22 -4.13 -12.90 -5.13
CA GLY A 22 -3.36 -12.88 -6.38
C GLY A 22 -3.03 -11.47 -6.89
N LEU A 23 -3.04 -10.47 -6.01
CA LEU A 23 -2.69 -9.07 -6.30
C LEU A 23 -1.21 -8.75 -5.97
N ALA A 24 -0.47 -9.75 -5.49
CA ALA A 24 0.96 -9.65 -5.25
C ALA A 24 1.63 -11.00 -5.52
N GLN A 25 2.94 -10.97 -5.78
CA GLN A 25 3.77 -12.15 -5.98
C GLN A 25 4.97 -12.11 -5.03
N GLY A 26 5.34 -13.26 -4.45
CA GLY A 26 6.49 -13.39 -3.56
C GLY A 26 6.13 -14.00 -2.20
N LYS A 27 6.69 -13.45 -1.12
CA LYS A 27 6.44 -13.88 0.25
C LYS A 27 5.99 -12.69 1.11
N VAL A 28 5.37 -12.97 2.25
CA VAL A 28 5.05 -11.95 3.27
C VAL A 28 6.32 -11.13 3.59
N SER A 29 6.17 -9.81 3.72
CA SER A 29 7.25 -8.84 3.88
C SER A 29 8.24 -8.70 2.71
N LYS A 30 8.12 -9.51 1.65
CA LYS A 30 8.94 -9.46 0.42
C LYS A 30 8.10 -9.86 -0.79
N CYS A 31 7.07 -9.08 -1.06
CA CYS A 31 6.21 -9.29 -2.22
C CYS A 31 6.17 -8.02 -3.08
N LEU A 32 5.87 -8.23 -4.36
CA LEU A 32 5.71 -7.17 -5.34
C LEU A 32 4.26 -7.12 -5.80
N PRO A 33 3.68 -5.93 -6.00
CA PRO A 33 2.34 -5.78 -6.55
C PRO A 33 2.24 -6.43 -7.94
N GLN A 34 1.11 -7.07 -8.21
CA GLN A 34 0.79 -7.66 -9.50
C GLN A 34 -0.65 -7.34 -9.88
N GLY A 35 -0.90 -7.03 -11.16
CA GLY A 35 -2.25 -6.76 -11.64
C GLY A 35 -2.91 -5.50 -11.05
N THR A 36 -2.10 -4.55 -10.57
CA THR A 36 -2.56 -3.30 -9.98
C THR A 36 -2.21 -2.09 -10.85
N VAL A 37 -2.80 -0.94 -10.53
CA VAL A 37 -2.44 0.33 -11.17
C VAL A 37 -1.02 0.76 -10.78
N ALA A 38 -0.42 1.66 -11.56
CA ALA A 38 0.91 2.19 -11.27
C ALA A 38 0.99 2.81 -9.86
N HIS A 39 2.17 2.73 -9.26
CA HIS A 39 2.54 3.31 -7.96
C HIS A 39 1.82 2.73 -6.73
N VAL A 40 1.15 1.58 -6.85
CA VAL A 40 0.68 0.83 -5.68
C VAL A 40 1.86 0.16 -4.99
N GLN A 41 1.92 0.29 -3.67
CA GLN A 41 2.87 -0.42 -2.81
C GLN A 41 2.19 -1.59 -2.11
N VAL A 42 2.98 -2.59 -1.72
CA VAL A 42 2.51 -3.70 -0.89
C VAL A 42 3.44 -3.80 0.31
N GLY A 43 2.86 -3.92 1.50
CA GLY A 43 3.65 -4.06 2.72
C GLY A 43 2.78 -4.38 3.91
N CYS A 44 3.42 -4.43 5.07
CA CYS A 44 2.75 -4.75 6.33
C CYS A 44 2.46 -3.47 7.14
N PHE A 45 1.77 -3.61 8.28
CA PHE A 45 1.50 -2.49 9.19
C PHE A 45 2.74 -1.69 9.62
N PRO A 46 3.90 -2.30 9.95
CA PRO A 46 5.10 -1.54 10.27
C PRO A 46 5.58 -0.64 9.13
N ASP A 47 5.44 -1.08 7.88
CA ASP A 47 5.80 -0.28 6.70
C ASP A 47 4.87 0.93 6.57
N LEU A 48 3.57 0.74 6.81
CA LEU A 48 2.59 1.82 6.82
C LEU A 48 2.95 2.89 7.85
N TYR A 49 3.24 2.50 9.10
CA TYR A 49 3.63 3.46 10.13
C TYR A 49 4.93 4.17 9.80
N LYS A 50 5.91 3.47 9.22
CA LYS A 50 7.17 4.07 8.79
C LYS A 50 6.93 5.20 7.78
N VAL A 51 6.07 4.96 6.79
CA VAL A 51 5.75 5.97 5.76
C VAL A 51 4.96 7.14 6.36
N LEU A 52 4.00 6.86 7.24
CA LEU A 52 3.18 7.91 7.86
C LEU A 52 3.89 8.67 8.99
N SER A 53 4.99 8.15 9.54
CA SER A 53 5.66 8.77 10.70
C SER A 53 6.13 10.21 10.47
N ALA A 54 6.47 10.56 9.23
CA ALA A 54 6.88 11.92 8.86
C ALA A 54 5.70 12.91 8.76
N ASN A 55 4.50 12.41 8.49
CA ASN A 55 3.28 13.20 8.36
C ASN A 55 2.07 12.34 8.77
N PRO A 56 1.81 12.18 10.09
CA PRO A 56 0.72 11.34 10.56
C PRO A 56 -0.63 11.95 10.16
N PRO A 57 -1.65 11.12 9.85
CA PRO A 57 -2.96 11.63 9.47
C PRO A 57 -3.70 12.23 10.67
N ASP A 58 -4.35 13.38 10.47
CA ASP A 58 -5.25 13.98 11.46
C ASP A 58 -6.56 13.20 11.60
N GLN A 59 -6.97 12.50 10.54
CA GLN A 59 -8.22 11.77 10.45
C GLN A 59 -8.01 10.39 9.84
N VAL A 60 -8.72 9.40 10.40
CA VAL A 60 -8.82 8.05 9.84
C VAL A 60 -10.28 7.82 9.47
N ILE A 61 -10.54 7.64 8.18
CA ILE A 61 -11.87 7.36 7.64
C ILE A 61 -11.92 5.89 7.25
N THR A 62 -12.91 5.16 7.77
CA THR A 62 -13.16 3.74 7.45
C THR A 62 -14.50 3.63 6.73
N LEU A 63 -14.55 2.83 5.66
CA LEU A 63 -15.71 2.62 4.80
C LEU A 63 -16.23 1.18 4.92
#